data_AF-A0A0F3NHS2-F1
#
_entry.id   AF-A0A0F3NHS2-F1
#
_cell.length_a   1.000
_cell.length_b   1.000
_cell.length_c   1.000
_cell.angle_alpha   90.00
_cell.angle_beta   90.00
_cell.angle_gamma   90.00
#
_symmetry.space_group_name_H-M   'P 1'
#
loop_
_entity.id
_entity.type
_entity.pdbx_description
1 polymer ?
#
loop_
_entity_poly.entity_id
_entity_poly.type
_entity_poly.pdbx_seq_one_letter_code
_entity_poly.pdbx_strand_id
1 'polypeptide(L)'
;MPIDKFMREALYDRTCGYYMTHVPFGVSGDFITSPDISQLFGETIAIWLLQYLEYVKLSERCILVELGPGRGTLMSDILRILSCFPQYDSLFEVHLVEISPLLRNIQKETLKEAMLRKKIFWHDSVYDLPECTTILIANEFFDALPIKQFVFHDGMWFENYVRSCAEGLDIIPIKSTDFIFPDNNVPDGGIIEICEAATDIIRNIEGFC
;
A
#
# COMPACT_ATOMS: atom_id res chain seq x y z
N MET A 1 22.17 -8.00 6.63
CA MET A 1 21.39 -7.11 5.75
C MET A 1 20.40 -6.34 6.63
N PRO A 2 20.24 -5.03 6.47
CA PRO A 2 19.20 -4.28 7.18
C PRO A 2 17.81 -4.92 7.02
N ILE A 3 16.93 -4.79 8.03
CA ILE A 3 15.59 -5.42 8.00
C ILE A 3 14.76 -4.93 6.81
N ASP A 4 14.79 -3.64 6.47
CA ASP A 4 14.05 -3.08 5.33
C ASP A 4 14.49 -3.75 4.01
N LYS A 5 15.80 -3.93 3.82
CA LYS A 5 16.30 -4.61 2.63
C LYS A 5 15.92 -6.08 2.65
N PHE A 6 15.95 -6.75 3.80
CA PHE A 6 15.45 -8.13 3.92
C PHE A 6 13.98 -8.26 3.54
N MET A 7 13.12 -7.40 4.11
CA MET A 7 11.68 -7.37 3.79
C MET A 7 11.47 -7.14 2.30
N ARG A 8 12.22 -6.22 1.68
CA ARG A 8 12.12 -5.95 0.24
C ARG A 8 12.42 -7.19 -0.61
N GLU A 9 13.49 -7.91 -0.31
CA GLU A 9 13.84 -9.15 -1.03
C GLU A 9 12.78 -10.24 -0.79
N ALA A 10 12.38 -10.45 0.46
CA ALA A 10 11.42 -11.49 0.84
C ALA A 10 10.02 -11.26 0.23
N LEU A 11 9.58 -9.99 0.14
CA LEU A 11 8.24 -9.63 -0.32
C LEU A 11 8.17 -9.35 -1.81
N TYR A 12 9.20 -8.71 -2.38
CA TYR A 12 9.12 -8.07 -3.70
C TYR A 12 10.23 -8.45 -4.68
N ASP A 13 11.11 -9.41 -4.34
CA ASP A 13 12.01 -9.97 -5.34
C ASP A 13 11.20 -10.52 -6.53
N ARG A 14 11.69 -10.30 -7.76
CA ARG A 14 10.95 -10.67 -8.97
C ARG A 14 10.80 -12.17 -9.16
N THR A 15 11.69 -12.97 -8.57
CA THR A 15 11.78 -14.41 -8.80
C THR A 15 11.29 -15.25 -7.64
N CYS A 16 11.42 -14.77 -6.41
CA CYS A 16 11.00 -15.48 -5.21
C CYS A 16 10.21 -14.62 -4.21
N GLY A 17 10.03 -13.32 -4.50
CA GLY A 17 9.27 -12.42 -3.64
C GLY A 17 7.84 -12.90 -3.47
N TYR A 18 7.37 -12.89 -2.23
CA TYR A 18 6.08 -13.41 -1.83
C TYR A 18 4.91 -12.84 -2.66
N TYR A 19 4.81 -11.51 -2.78
CA TYR A 19 3.74 -10.85 -3.54
C TYR A 19 3.95 -10.87 -5.07
N MET A 20 5.16 -11.21 -5.53
CA MET A 20 5.48 -11.28 -6.96
C MET A 20 5.14 -12.65 -7.56
N THR A 21 5.19 -13.71 -6.73
CA THR A 21 5.13 -15.10 -7.19
C THR A 21 3.93 -15.87 -6.67
N HIS A 22 3.27 -15.40 -5.60
CA HIS A 22 2.11 -16.05 -5.00
C HIS A 22 0.89 -15.13 -5.06
N VAL A 23 -0.30 -15.73 -4.95
CA VAL A 23 -1.55 -15.01 -4.72
C VAL A 23 -1.95 -15.26 -3.26
N PRO A 24 -1.53 -14.41 -2.32
CA PRO A 24 -1.72 -14.69 -0.89
C PRO A 24 -3.14 -14.40 -0.40
N PHE A 25 -4.01 -13.87 -1.25
CA PHE A 25 -5.30 -13.30 -0.87
C PHE A 25 -6.48 -14.26 -1.08
N GLY A 26 -7.37 -14.33 -0.07
CA GLY A 26 -8.66 -15.01 -0.10
C GLY A 26 -8.71 -16.28 0.75
N VAL A 27 -9.85 -16.97 0.76
CA VAL A 27 -10.10 -18.15 1.63
C VAL A 27 -9.08 -19.29 1.42
N SER A 28 -8.50 -19.37 0.23
CA SER A 28 -7.48 -20.37 -0.12
C SER A 28 -6.04 -19.82 -0.05
N GLY A 29 -5.86 -18.55 0.32
CA GLY A 29 -4.56 -17.89 0.49
C GLY A 29 -4.13 -17.83 1.96
N ASP A 30 -3.00 -17.18 2.22
CA ASP A 30 -2.43 -17.07 3.57
C ASP A 30 -3.08 -15.95 4.39
N PHE A 31 -3.73 -14.97 3.73
CA PHE A 31 -4.40 -13.84 4.37
C PHE A 31 -5.77 -13.55 3.72
N ILE A 32 -6.76 -13.21 4.56
CA ILE A 32 -8.07 -12.72 4.12
C ILE A 32 -8.13 -11.24 4.45
N THR A 33 -8.22 -10.40 3.41
CA THR A 33 -8.27 -8.93 3.54
C THR A 33 -9.70 -8.45 3.82
N SER A 34 -9.85 -7.24 4.36
CA SER A 34 -11.19 -6.68 4.66
C SER A 34 -12.15 -6.68 3.46
N PRO A 35 -11.72 -6.33 2.23
CA PRO A 35 -12.54 -6.47 1.02
C PRO A 35 -12.93 -7.92 0.68
N ASP A 36 -12.10 -8.90 1.01
CA ASP A 36 -12.38 -10.33 0.75
C ASP A 36 -13.35 -10.94 1.78
N ILE A 37 -13.47 -10.35 2.97
CA ILE A 37 -14.44 -10.79 4.00
C ILE A 37 -15.86 -10.41 3.62
N SER A 38 -16.06 -9.16 3.16
CA SER A 38 -17.39 -8.66 2.86
C SER A 38 -17.38 -7.51 1.87
N GLN A 39 -18.22 -7.66 0.85
CA GLN A 39 -18.60 -6.60 -0.09
C GLN A 39 -19.06 -5.31 0.61
N LEU A 40 -19.66 -5.41 1.81
CA LEU A 40 -20.10 -4.26 2.59
C LEU A 40 -18.96 -3.29 2.91
N PHE A 41 -17.72 -3.78 3.02
CA PHE A 41 -16.55 -2.92 3.23
C PHE A 41 -16.35 -1.98 2.05
N GLY A 42 -16.27 -2.52 0.83
CA GLY A 42 -16.11 -1.72 -0.39
C GLY A 42 -17.29 -0.78 -0.65
N GLU A 43 -18.51 -1.24 -0.38
CA GLU A 43 -19.71 -0.39 -0.48
C GLU A 43 -19.68 0.79 0.50
N THR A 44 -19.21 0.55 1.73
CA THR A 44 -19.08 1.61 2.75
C THR A 44 -18.07 2.66 2.32
N ILE A 45 -16.92 2.25 1.76
CA ILE A 45 -15.92 3.18 1.21
C ILE A 45 -16.51 3.97 0.03
N ALA A 46 -17.29 3.33 -0.84
CA ALA A 46 -17.94 4.00 -1.96
C ALA A 46 -18.98 5.05 -1.51
N ILE A 47 -19.76 4.74 -0.46
CA ILE A 47 -20.73 5.67 0.12
C ILE A 47 -20.01 6.85 0.78
N TRP A 48 -18.93 6.59 1.52
CA TRP A 48 -18.08 7.65 2.08
C TRP A 48 -17.54 8.56 0.96
N LEU A 49 -17.05 7.98 -0.13
CA LEU A 49 -16.56 8.72 -1.30
C LEU A 49 -17.65 9.63 -1.88
N LEU A 50 -18.85 9.10 -2.11
CA LEU A 50 -19.99 9.88 -2.62
C LEU A 50 -20.36 11.04 -1.68
N GLN A 51 -20.41 10.80 -0.36
CA GLN A 51 -20.66 11.86 0.62
C GLN A 51 -19.57 12.93 0.60
N TYR A 52 -18.31 12.52 0.50
CA TYR A 52 -17.19 13.44 0.43
C TYR A 52 -17.27 14.34 -0.80
N LEU A 53 -17.53 13.77 -1.98
CA LEU A 53 -17.69 14.50 -3.24
C LEU A 53 -18.81 15.54 -3.16
N GLU A 54 -19.94 15.18 -2.57
CA GLU A 54 -21.06 16.10 -2.38
C GLU A 54 -20.70 17.23 -1.41
N TYR A 55 -20.00 16.90 -0.31
CA TYR A 55 -19.55 17.87 0.68
C TYR A 55 -18.59 18.91 0.09
N VAL A 56 -17.57 18.46 -0.66
CA VAL A 56 -16.61 19.36 -1.31
C VAL A 56 -17.16 20.01 -2.59
N LYS A 57 -18.35 19.61 -3.04
CA LYS A 57 -18.99 20.04 -4.30
C LYS A 57 -18.07 19.85 -5.49
N LEU A 58 -17.41 18.68 -5.57
CA LEU A 58 -16.45 18.42 -6.63
C LEU A 58 -17.17 18.40 -7.97
N SER A 59 -16.76 19.29 -8.88
CA SER A 59 -17.29 19.40 -10.23
C SER A 59 -16.24 19.23 -11.32
N GLU A 60 -14.96 19.17 -10.93
CA GLU A 60 -13.83 19.01 -11.84
C GLU A 60 -13.41 17.55 -11.93
N ARG A 61 -12.70 17.21 -13.02
CA ARG A 61 -12.15 15.86 -13.19
C ARG A 61 -11.06 15.60 -12.15
N CYS A 62 -11.03 14.37 -11.66
CA CYS A 62 -10.04 13.90 -10.70
C CYS A 62 -9.67 12.44 -11.01
N ILE A 63 -8.62 11.95 -10.37
CA ILE A 63 -8.27 10.53 -10.42
C ILE A 63 -8.63 9.84 -9.11
N LEU A 64 -9.11 8.61 -9.23
CA LEU A 64 -9.29 7.70 -8.12
C LEU A 64 -8.12 6.73 -8.12
N VAL A 65 -7.27 6.83 -7.09
CA VAL A 65 -6.06 6.03 -6.93
C VAL A 65 -6.27 4.95 -5.88
N GLU A 66 -5.84 3.73 -6.17
CA GLU A 66 -5.66 2.69 -5.15
C GLU A 66 -4.21 2.21 -5.11
N LEU A 67 -3.59 2.25 -3.92
CA LEU A 67 -2.25 1.73 -3.67
C LEU A 67 -2.35 0.27 -3.22
N GLY A 68 -1.65 -0.63 -3.91
CA GLY A 68 -1.65 -2.07 -3.60
C GLY A 68 -3.05 -2.68 -3.62
N PRO A 69 -3.78 -2.64 -4.74
CA PRO A 69 -5.19 -3.05 -4.80
C PRO A 69 -5.43 -4.57 -4.63
N GLY A 70 -4.38 -5.37 -4.42
CA GLY A 70 -4.47 -6.81 -4.24
C GLY A 70 -5.15 -7.49 -5.44
N ARG A 71 -6.34 -8.07 -5.22
CA ARG A 71 -7.13 -8.71 -6.29
C ARG A 71 -7.98 -7.74 -7.12
N GLY A 72 -8.04 -6.47 -6.72
CA GLY A 72 -8.92 -5.44 -7.28
C GLY A 72 -10.35 -5.48 -6.74
N THR A 73 -10.61 -6.26 -5.68
CA THR A 73 -11.95 -6.43 -5.10
C THR A 73 -12.52 -5.11 -4.58
N LEU A 74 -11.74 -4.34 -3.84
CA LEU A 74 -12.15 -3.05 -3.29
C LEU A 74 -12.54 -2.05 -4.39
N MET A 75 -11.65 -1.84 -5.37
CA MET A 75 -11.98 -1.00 -6.53
C MET A 75 -13.22 -1.49 -7.28
N SER A 76 -13.39 -2.80 -7.44
CA SER A 76 -14.55 -3.37 -8.12
C SER A 76 -15.86 -2.99 -7.43
N ASP A 77 -15.91 -3.13 -6.10
CA ASP A 77 -17.07 -2.73 -5.31
C ASP A 77 -17.33 -1.22 -5.37
N ILE A 78 -16.28 -0.40 -5.27
CA ILE A 78 -16.40 1.05 -5.39
C ILE A 78 -16.96 1.45 -6.75
N LEU A 79 -16.41 0.92 -7.85
CA LEU A 79 -16.85 1.23 -9.20
C LEU A 79 -18.24 0.70 -9.54
N ARG A 80 -18.68 -0.38 -8.88
CA ARG A 80 -20.05 -0.88 -8.98
C ARG A 80 -21.02 0.12 -8.36
N ILE A 81 -20.76 0.61 -7.16
CA ILE A 81 -21.62 1.62 -6.51
C ILE A 81 -21.58 2.95 -7.26
N LEU A 82 -20.40 3.44 -7.66
CA LEU A 82 -20.27 4.69 -8.42
C LEU A 82 -21.07 4.64 -9.73
N SER A 83 -21.17 3.49 -10.40
CA SER A 83 -21.96 3.36 -11.64
C SER A 83 -23.44 3.70 -11.49
N CYS A 84 -23.99 3.64 -10.27
CA CYS A 84 -25.35 4.06 -9.96
C CYS A 84 -25.51 5.59 -9.87
N PHE A 85 -24.40 6.34 -9.86
CA PHE A 85 -24.36 7.80 -9.76
C PHE A 85 -23.51 8.40 -10.90
N PRO A 86 -24.02 8.40 -12.15
CA PRO A 86 -23.24 8.80 -13.33
C PRO A 86 -22.60 10.20 -13.26
N GLN A 87 -23.24 11.12 -12.52
CA GLN A 87 -22.72 12.47 -12.31
C GLN A 87 -21.38 12.48 -11.57
N TYR A 88 -21.15 11.53 -10.66
CA TYR A 88 -19.88 11.37 -9.95
C TYR A 88 -18.97 10.39 -10.66
N ASP A 89 -19.52 9.29 -11.20
CA ASP A 89 -18.72 8.31 -11.96
C ASP A 89 -17.98 8.96 -13.12
N SER A 90 -18.61 9.90 -13.83
CA SER A 90 -17.99 10.58 -14.97
C SER A 90 -16.81 11.51 -14.63
N LEU A 91 -16.60 11.82 -13.34
CA LEU A 91 -15.49 12.68 -12.90
C LEU A 91 -14.16 11.93 -12.80
N PHE A 92 -14.19 10.60 -12.68
CA PHE A 92 -13.02 9.80 -12.33
C PHE A 92 -12.39 9.05 -13.51
N GLU A 93 -11.06 9.14 -13.61
CA GLU A 93 -10.21 8.09 -14.18
C GLU A 93 -9.61 7.24 -13.04
N VAL A 94 -9.44 5.93 -13.23
CA VAL A 94 -8.94 5.03 -12.16
C VAL A 94 -7.48 4.70 -12.40
N HIS A 95 -6.69 4.82 -11.34
CA HIS A 95 -5.24 4.59 -11.36
C HIS A 95 -4.87 3.60 -10.25
N LEU A 96 -4.26 2.48 -10.62
CA LEU A 96 -3.90 1.40 -9.71
C LEU A 96 -2.37 1.30 -9.62
N VAL A 97 -1.81 1.46 -8.42
CA VAL A 97 -0.36 1.33 -8.19
C VAL A 97 -0.08 -0.09 -7.70
N GLU A 98 0.48 -0.92 -8.57
CA GLU A 98 0.70 -2.36 -8.32
C GLU A 98 1.97 -2.82 -9.03
N ILE A 99 2.99 -3.30 -8.33
CA ILE A 99 4.24 -3.73 -8.96
C ILE A 99 4.21 -5.17 -9.48
N SER A 100 3.28 -6.01 -8.99
CA SER A 100 3.21 -7.43 -9.33
C SER A 100 2.49 -7.66 -10.66
N PRO A 101 3.16 -8.19 -11.70
CA PRO A 101 2.51 -8.49 -12.98
C PRO A 101 1.40 -9.54 -12.85
N LEU A 102 1.55 -10.47 -11.90
CA LEU A 102 0.55 -11.49 -11.58
C LEU A 102 -0.74 -10.82 -11.06
N LEU A 103 -0.62 -9.95 -10.05
CA LEU A 103 -1.78 -9.25 -9.48
C LEU A 103 -2.41 -8.30 -10.48
N ARG A 104 -1.63 -7.60 -11.33
CA ARG A 104 -2.18 -6.79 -12.43
C ARG A 104 -3.09 -7.60 -13.36
N ASN A 105 -2.70 -8.83 -13.69
CA ASN A 105 -3.52 -9.69 -14.55
C ASN A 105 -4.81 -10.13 -13.84
N ILE A 106 -4.74 -10.46 -12.55
CA ILE A 106 -5.92 -10.78 -11.74
C ILE A 106 -6.86 -9.57 -11.68
N GLN A 107 -6.33 -8.38 -11.39
CA GLN A 107 -7.10 -7.13 -11.33
C GLN A 107 -7.80 -6.81 -12.65
N LYS A 108 -7.14 -7.04 -13.80
CA LYS A 108 -7.77 -6.85 -15.13
C LYS A 108 -8.98 -7.75 -15.34
N GLU A 109 -8.91 -9.01 -14.89
CA GLU A 109 -10.06 -9.91 -14.95
C GLU A 109 -11.16 -9.49 -13.95
N THR A 110 -10.78 -9.16 -12.71
CA THR A 110 -11.72 -8.67 -11.68
C THR A 110 -12.47 -7.40 -12.13
N LEU A 111 -11.77 -6.48 -12.79
CA LEU A 111 -12.28 -5.16 -13.19
C LEU A 111 -12.81 -5.13 -14.63
N LYS A 112 -12.89 -6.27 -15.30
CA LYS A 112 -13.24 -6.37 -16.72
C LYS A 112 -14.54 -5.66 -17.08
N GLU A 113 -15.57 -5.79 -16.26
CA GLU A 113 -16.85 -5.10 -16.47
C GLU A 113 -16.75 -3.57 -16.29
N ALA A 114 -15.96 -3.12 -15.31
CA ALA A 114 -15.70 -1.70 -15.10
C ALA A 114 -14.90 -1.09 -16.26
N MET A 115 -13.93 -1.84 -16.81
CA MET A 115 -13.11 -1.43 -17.95
C MET A 115 -13.92 -1.21 -19.25
N LEU A 116 -15.12 -1.79 -19.37
CA LEU A 116 -16.02 -1.52 -20.51
C LEU A 116 -16.60 -0.10 -20.48
N ARG A 117 -16.63 0.52 -19.29
CA ARG A 117 -17.28 1.82 -19.04
C ARG A 117 -16.29 2.92 -18.73
N LYS A 118 -15.12 2.57 -18.18
CA LYS A 118 -14.16 3.51 -17.63
C LYS A 118 -12.73 3.12 -17.99
N LYS A 119 -11.86 4.12 -18.16
CA LYS A 119 -10.42 3.89 -18.28
C LYS A 119 -9.81 3.57 -16.92
N ILE A 120 -9.06 2.47 -16.87
CA ILE A 120 -8.31 2.02 -15.71
C ILE A 120 -6.85 1.90 -16.14
N PHE A 121 -5.95 2.52 -15.39
CA PHE A 121 -4.51 2.54 -15.64
C PHE A 121 -3.76 1.86 -14.51
N TRP A 122 -2.65 1.19 -14.84
CA TRP A 122 -1.77 0.54 -13.87
C TRP A 122 -0.39 1.20 -13.90
N HIS A 123 0.18 1.42 -12.72
CA HIS A 123 1.42 2.16 -12.51
C HIS A 123 2.39 1.36 -11.65
N ASP A 124 3.69 1.49 -11.94
CA ASP A 124 4.75 0.86 -11.15
C ASP A 124 4.99 1.65 -9.85
N SER A 125 4.72 2.95 -9.86
CA SER A 125 4.93 3.83 -8.71
C SER A 125 3.91 4.96 -8.61
N VAL A 126 3.83 5.56 -7.42
CA VAL A 126 3.10 6.83 -7.19
C VAL A 126 3.69 7.98 -8.02
N TYR A 127 4.97 7.92 -8.37
CA TYR A 127 5.62 8.91 -9.23
C TYR A 127 5.16 8.89 -10.68
N ASP A 128 4.49 7.81 -11.13
CA ASP A 128 3.96 7.70 -12.49
C ASP A 128 2.53 8.27 -12.59
N LEU A 129 1.94 8.69 -11.46
CA LEU A 129 0.59 9.25 -11.41
C LEU A 129 0.55 10.64 -12.04
N PRO A 130 -0.53 10.99 -12.76
CA PRO A 130 -0.66 12.32 -13.33
C PRO A 130 -0.89 13.37 -12.25
N GLU A 131 -0.27 14.55 -12.41
CA GLU A 131 -0.52 15.71 -11.55
C GLU A 131 -1.95 16.25 -11.75
N CYS A 132 -2.85 15.86 -10.86
CA CYS A 132 -4.25 16.29 -10.86
C CYS A 132 -4.89 16.09 -9.49
N THR A 133 -6.10 16.63 -9.32
CA THR A 133 -6.90 16.38 -8.11
C THR A 133 -7.05 14.87 -7.92
N THR A 134 -6.61 14.38 -6.76
CA THR A 134 -6.48 12.95 -6.49
C THR A 134 -7.27 12.56 -5.25
N ILE A 135 -8.08 11.51 -5.37
CA ILE A 135 -8.63 10.79 -4.22
C ILE A 135 -7.87 9.47 -4.14
N LEU A 136 -7.19 9.23 -3.03
CA LEU A 136 -6.31 8.09 -2.85
C LEU A 136 -6.84 7.16 -1.75
N ILE A 137 -6.83 5.86 -2.04
CA ILE A 137 -7.20 4.77 -1.15
C ILE A 137 -5.98 3.86 -0.97
N ALA A 138 -5.65 3.52 0.26
CA ALA A 138 -4.53 2.65 0.60
C ALA A 138 -4.94 1.71 1.75
N ASN A 139 -5.66 0.64 1.43
CA ASN A 139 -6.10 -0.36 2.40
C ASN A 139 -5.04 -1.46 2.51
N GLU A 140 -4.56 -1.76 3.73
CA GLU A 140 -3.57 -2.83 3.97
C GLU A 140 -2.32 -2.71 3.04
N PHE A 141 -1.93 -1.47 2.75
CA PHE A 141 -0.79 -1.16 1.90
C PHE A 141 0.47 -0.84 2.72
N PHE A 142 0.33 0.05 3.72
CA PHE A 142 1.46 0.59 4.47
C PHE A 142 2.09 -0.43 5.45
N ASP A 143 1.31 -1.40 5.91
CA ASP A 143 1.77 -2.51 6.77
C ASP A 143 2.65 -3.51 6.02
N ALA A 144 2.53 -3.61 4.70
CA ALA A 144 3.39 -4.44 3.87
C ALA A 144 4.72 -3.75 3.48
N LEU A 145 4.87 -2.45 3.74
CA LEU A 145 6.07 -1.71 3.31
C LEU A 145 7.29 -2.04 4.19
N PRO A 146 8.49 -2.11 3.60
CA PRO A 146 9.72 -2.38 4.36
C PRO A 146 9.99 -1.34 5.44
N ILE A 147 10.34 -1.82 6.64
CA ILE A 147 10.69 -0.99 7.79
C ILE A 147 12.15 -1.16 8.20
N LYS A 148 12.77 -0.09 8.65
CA LYS A 148 13.99 -0.16 9.46
C LYS A 148 13.59 -0.33 10.92
N GLN A 149 14.39 -1.09 11.66
CA GLN A 149 14.15 -1.30 13.09
C GLN A 149 15.41 -0.94 13.86
N PHE A 150 15.25 -0.10 14.87
CA PHE A 150 16.32 0.37 15.73
C PHE A 150 16.03 -0.05 17.17
N VAL A 151 17.04 -0.55 17.87
CA VAL A 151 16.99 -0.90 19.29
C VAL A 151 17.90 0.03 20.08
N PHE A 152 17.40 0.48 21.23
CA PHE A 152 18.13 1.33 22.15
C PHE A 152 18.82 0.48 23.21
N HIS A 153 20.15 0.61 23.35
CA HIS A 153 20.89 -0.07 24.41
C HIS A 153 22.02 0.82 24.96
N ASP A 154 22.15 0.90 26.28
CA ASP A 154 23.22 1.63 26.97
C ASP A 154 23.41 3.08 26.47
N GLY A 155 22.31 3.79 26.23
CA GLY A 155 22.35 5.18 25.76
C GLY A 155 22.68 5.35 24.27
N MET A 156 22.73 4.26 23.49
CA MET A 156 23.09 4.25 22.08
C MET A 156 22.04 3.54 21.24
N TRP A 157 21.93 3.96 19.98
CA TRP A 157 21.07 3.30 18.99
C TRP A 157 21.83 2.27 18.18
N PHE A 158 21.17 1.14 17.93
CA PHE A 158 21.63 0.08 17.05
C PHE A 158 20.54 -0.22 16.03
N GLU A 159 20.90 -0.36 14.76
CA GLU A 159 19.98 -0.85 13.74
C GLU A 159 20.02 -2.38 13.71
N ASN A 160 18.85 -3.01 13.60
CA ASN A 160 18.72 -4.45 13.53
C ASN A 160 18.93 -4.96 12.10
N TYR A 161 19.79 -5.95 11.96
CA TYR A 161 20.15 -6.58 10.69
C TYR A 161 19.82 -8.07 10.73
N VAL A 162 19.31 -8.59 9.63
CA VAL A 162 19.20 -10.03 9.40
C VAL A 162 20.56 -10.59 8.97
N ARG A 163 21.04 -11.60 9.69
CA ARG A 163 22.26 -12.35 9.40
C ARG A 163 21.91 -13.82 9.17
N SER A 164 22.51 -14.42 8.14
CA SER A 164 22.46 -15.87 7.96
C SER A 164 23.42 -16.57 8.92
N CYS A 165 22.96 -17.62 9.56
CA CYS A 165 23.73 -18.51 10.43
C CYS A 165 23.50 -19.98 10.03
N ALA A 166 24.20 -20.91 10.67
CA ALA A 166 24.11 -22.34 10.34
C ALA A 166 22.70 -22.93 10.52
N GLU A 167 21.90 -22.36 11.43
CA GLU A 167 20.55 -22.85 11.79
C GLU A 167 19.42 -22.03 11.14
N GLY A 168 19.74 -21.02 10.32
CA GLY A 168 18.75 -20.19 9.63
C GLY A 168 19.12 -18.71 9.60
N LEU A 169 18.18 -17.88 10.06
CA LEU A 169 18.32 -16.42 10.12
C LEU A 169 18.24 -15.94 11.57
N ASP A 170 19.06 -14.95 11.87
CA ASP A 170 19.16 -14.33 13.19
C ASP A 170 19.13 -12.80 13.05
N ILE A 171 18.66 -12.10 14.07
CA ILE A 171 18.62 -10.63 14.12
C ILE A 171 19.77 -10.16 15.00
N ILE A 172 20.65 -9.34 14.43
CA ILE A 172 21.78 -8.76 15.15
C ILE A 172 21.70 -7.22 15.17
N PRO A 173 21.91 -6.59 16.34
CA PRO A 173 22.03 -5.14 16.43
C PRO A 173 23.42 -4.70 15.96
N ILE A 174 23.48 -3.68 15.10
CA ILE A 174 24.72 -3.02 14.66
C ILE A 174 24.63 -1.55 15.04
N LYS A 175 25.67 -1.02 15.70
CA LYS A 175 25.67 0.36 16.20
C LYS A 175 25.38 1.33 15.06
N SER A 176 24.34 2.15 15.23
CA SER A 176 23.98 3.21 14.30
C SER A 176 24.69 4.50 14.70
N THR A 177 25.27 5.22 13.74
CA THR A 177 25.90 6.52 13.97
C THR A 177 25.00 7.70 13.62
N ASP A 178 23.97 7.43 12.81
CA ASP A 178 23.21 8.48 12.14
C ASP A 178 21.75 8.54 12.62
N PHE A 179 21.29 7.50 13.33
CA PHE A 179 19.94 7.45 13.85
C PHE A 179 19.81 8.22 15.17
N ILE A 180 18.88 9.18 15.18
CA ILE A 180 18.48 9.93 16.36
C ILE A 180 16.96 9.87 16.43
N PHE A 181 16.43 9.41 17.56
CA PHE A 181 15.00 9.48 17.83
C PHE A 181 14.67 10.78 18.59
N PRO A 182 13.61 11.52 18.23
CA PRO A 182 13.28 12.80 18.87
C PRO A 182 12.94 12.69 20.36
N ASP A 183 12.45 11.53 20.81
CA ASP A 183 12.16 11.27 22.22
C ASP A 183 13.36 10.59 22.89
N ASN A 184 13.83 11.19 23.99
CA ASN A 184 14.94 10.68 24.77
C ASN A 184 14.49 9.70 25.89
N ASN A 185 13.19 9.44 26.03
CA ASN A 185 12.65 8.55 27.07
C ASN A 185 12.44 7.10 26.61
N VAL A 186 13.23 6.64 25.64
CA VAL A 186 13.18 5.24 25.21
C VAL A 186 13.92 4.39 26.25
N PRO A 187 13.26 3.36 26.85
CA PRO A 187 13.91 2.48 27.81
C PRO A 187 14.96 1.60 27.13
N ASP A 188 15.89 1.07 27.92
CA ASP A 188 16.84 0.06 27.44
C ASP A 188 16.09 -1.17 26.87
N GLY A 189 16.52 -1.64 25.71
CA GLY A 189 15.82 -2.67 24.92
C GLY A 189 14.62 -2.16 24.14
N GLY A 190 14.28 -0.86 24.21
CA GLY A 190 13.21 -0.26 23.44
C GLY A 190 13.46 -0.34 21.94
N ILE A 191 12.41 -0.64 21.17
CA ILE A 191 12.48 -0.80 19.71
C ILE A 191 11.67 0.32 19.04
N ILE A 192 12.25 0.93 18.02
CA ILE A 192 11.61 1.91 17.14
C ILE A 192 11.62 1.38 15.72
N GLU A 193 10.47 1.44 15.05
CA GLU A 193 10.30 1.04 13.65
C GLU A 193 10.01 2.28 12.80
N ILE A 194 10.70 2.37 11.67
CA ILE A 194 10.58 3.50 10.75
C ILE A 194 10.36 2.99 9.35
N CYS A 195 9.22 3.37 8.75
CA CYS A 195 8.94 3.12 7.35
C CYS A 195 9.30 4.35 6.51
N GLU A 196 10.55 4.39 6.03
CA GLU A 196 11.00 5.44 5.11
C GLU A 196 10.18 5.42 3.81
N ALA A 197 9.87 4.22 3.30
CA ALA A 197 9.05 4.06 2.11
C ALA A 197 7.65 4.68 2.24
N ALA A 198 6.97 4.46 3.38
CA ALA A 198 5.69 5.10 3.66
C ALA A 198 5.82 6.63 3.71
N THR A 199 6.87 7.13 4.36
CA THR A 199 7.12 8.56 4.50
C THR A 199 7.33 9.23 3.13
N ASP A 200 8.11 8.60 2.24
CA ASP A 200 8.36 9.11 0.90
C ASP A 200 7.08 9.11 0.04
N ILE A 201 6.28 8.05 0.14
CA ILE A 201 4.97 7.98 -0.54
C ILE A 201 4.04 9.09 -0.03
N ILE A 202 3.93 9.28 1.28
CA ILE A 202 3.08 10.32 1.88
C ILE A 202 3.53 11.72 1.43
N ARG A 203 4.84 12.01 1.46
CA ARG A 203 5.38 13.31 0.99
C ARG A 203 5.08 13.56 -0.49
N ASN A 204 5.16 12.52 -1.31
CA ASN A 204 4.81 12.64 -2.73
C ASN A 204 3.31 12.92 -2.90
N ILE A 205 2.45 12.25 -2.12
CA ILE A 205 1.01 12.47 -2.12
C ILE A 205 0.65 13.91 -1.68
N GLU A 206 1.28 14.43 -0.64
CA GLU A 206 1.10 15.82 -0.18
C GLU A 206 1.45 16.87 -1.25
N GLY A 207 2.38 16.54 -2.17
CA GLY A 207 2.73 17.40 -3.29
C GLY A 207 1.63 17.57 -4.35
N PHE A 208 0.59 16.74 -4.33
CA PHE A 208 -0.58 16.85 -5.23
C PHE A 208 -1.75 17.64 -4.62
N CYS A 209 -1.63 18.12 -3.37
CA CYS A 209 -2.68 18.87 -2.66
C CYS A 209 -2.53 20.40 -2.78
#